data_AF-A0A973F2V0-F1
#
_entry.id   AF-A0A973F2V0-F1
#
_cell.length_a   1.000
_cell.length_b   1.000
_cell.length_c   1.000
_cell.angle_alpha   90.00
_cell.angle_beta   90.00
_cell.angle_gamma   90.00
#
_symmetry.space_group_name_H-M   'P 1'
#
loop_
_entity.id
_entity.type
_entity.pdbx_description
1 polymer ?
#
loop_
_entity_poly.entity_id
_entity_poly.type
_entity_poly.pdbx_seq_one_letter_code
_entity_poly.pdbx_strand_id
1 'polypeptide(L)'
;MKYNIEFAHIYADDVFNEEHIESVNILNKIINDRLKEHEYVTTVLIDEYNPRKDDMILDLNEFLNELSLNGANTDYVGFESGMVGLSDDVLLELDSKTRDKYLKYIKTRGKYPCSLLATTWYLLRFGALKNLNINDKIIKAVENMGINKFSAEKIITIIPNKYKRVEETVIKNIRNSKFSKLAKNIELIFYN
;
A
#
# COMPACT_ATOMS: atom_id res chain seq x y z
N MET A 1 4.44 19.80 4.48
CA MET A 1 3.55 18.62 4.62
C MET A 1 3.98 17.61 3.58
N LYS A 2 4.18 16.37 4.01
CA LYS A 2 4.73 15.32 3.16
C LYS A 2 3.66 14.30 2.79
N TYR A 3 3.66 13.86 1.54
CA TYR A 3 2.72 12.89 1.00
C TYR A 3 3.40 11.55 0.66
N ASN A 4 2.67 10.46 0.83
CA ASN A 4 3.02 9.15 0.27
C ASN A 4 1.85 8.68 -0.59
N ILE A 5 2.11 8.57 -1.90
CA ILE A 5 1.09 8.33 -2.92
C ILE A 5 1.26 6.92 -3.43
N GLU A 6 0.31 6.04 -3.13
CA GLU A 6 0.20 4.76 -3.83
C GLU A 6 -0.58 4.99 -5.12
N PHE A 7 0.05 4.71 -6.26
CA PHE A 7 -0.55 4.93 -7.57
C PHE A 7 -0.62 3.67 -8.42
N ALA A 8 -0.09 2.54 -7.95
CA ALA A 8 -0.31 1.27 -8.60
C ALA A 8 -0.37 0.15 -7.57
N HIS A 9 -1.28 -0.78 -7.81
CA HIS A 9 -1.44 -2.02 -7.08
C HIS A 9 -1.57 -3.13 -8.10
N ILE A 10 -0.63 -4.08 -8.11
CA ILE A 10 -0.60 -5.17 -9.09
C ILE A 10 -0.42 -6.51 -8.39
N TYR A 11 -1.11 -7.54 -8.89
CA TYR A 11 -0.89 -8.91 -8.45
C TYR A 11 0.36 -9.50 -9.10
N ALA A 12 1.04 -10.40 -8.41
CA ALA A 12 2.26 -11.03 -8.93
C ALA A 12 2.04 -11.92 -10.17
N ASP A 13 0.79 -12.29 -10.44
CA ASP A 13 0.35 -13.07 -11.60
C ASP A 13 -0.28 -12.20 -12.71
N ASP A 14 -0.14 -10.87 -12.63
CA ASP A 14 -0.67 -9.91 -13.60
C ASP A 14 0.45 -9.14 -14.31
N VAL A 15 0.08 -8.37 -15.33
CA VAL A 15 0.98 -7.53 -16.14
C VAL A 15 0.49 -6.09 -16.21
N PHE A 16 1.36 -5.19 -16.65
CA PHE A 16 0.99 -3.80 -16.94
C PHE A 16 -0.19 -3.75 -17.94
N ASN A 17 -1.16 -2.87 -17.69
CA ASN A 17 -2.42 -2.82 -18.45
C ASN A 17 -3.06 -1.40 -18.38
N GLU A 18 -4.24 -1.25 -18.98
CA GLU A 18 -4.96 0.04 -19.06
C GLU A 18 -5.31 0.65 -17.69
N GLU A 19 -5.59 -0.17 -16.66
CA GLU A 19 -5.87 0.33 -15.31
C GLU A 19 -4.64 1.08 -14.76
N HIS A 20 -3.43 0.65 -15.10
CA HIS A 20 -2.19 1.29 -14.69
C HIS A 20 -1.99 2.64 -15.42
N ILE A 21 -2.30 2.70 -16.72
CA ILE A 21 -2.24 3.94 -17.50
C ILE A 21 -3.20 4.98 -16.92
N GLU A 22 -4.44 4.58 -16.61
CA GLU A 22 -5.42 5.48 -15.99
C GLU A 22 -4.93 6.01 -14.64
N SER A 23 -4.36 5.14 -13.80
CA SER A 23 -3.82 5.56 -12.52
C SER A 23 -2.66 6.56 -12.65
N VAL A 24 -1.77 6.35 -13.62
CA VAL A 24 -0.67 7.28 -13.94
C VAL A 24 -1.21 8.65 -14.37
N ASN A 25 -2.25 8.68 -15.20
CA ASN A 25 -2.91 9.93 -15.60
C ASN A 25 -3.50 10.68 -14.38
N ILE A 26 -4.14 9.96 -13.47
CA ILE A 26 -4.68 10.53 -12.23
C ILE A 26 -3.57 11.06 -11.33
N LEU A 27 -2.48 10.30 -11.15
CA LEU A 27 -1.30 10.73 -10.40
C LEU A 27 -0.75 12.05 -10.94
N ASN A 28 -0.53 12.12 -12.25
CA ASN A 28 0.02 13.29 -12.92
C ASN A 28 -0.88 14.51 -12.74
N LYS A 29 -2.21 14.33 -12.79
CA LYS A 29 -3.16 15.40 -12.50
C LYS A 29 -3.04 15.90 -11.05
N ILE A 30 -2.99 14.99 -10.08
CA ILE A 30 -2.86 15.36 -8.66
C ILE A 30 -1.57 16.12 -8.40
N ILE A 31 -0.45 15.64 -8.95
CA ILE A 31 0.84 16.31 -8.82
C ILE A 31 0.75 17.74 -9.36
N ASN A 32 0.25 17.89 -10.59
CA ASN A 32 0.19 19.17 -11.27
C ASN A 32 -0.78 20.19 -10.66
N ASP A 33 -1.92 19.71 -10.15
CA ASP A 33 -2.99 20.58 -9.65
C ASP A 33 -2.79 20.93 -8.16
N ARG A 34 -2.20 20.01 -7.37
CA ARG A 34 -2.28 20.07 -5.90
C ARG A 34 -0.94 19.92 -5.17
N LEU A 35 0.04 19.24 -5.75
CA LEU A 35 1.26 18.85 -5.03
C LEU A 35 2.56 19.51 -5.52
N LYS A 36 2.50 20.45 -6.48
CA LYS A 36 3.68 21.17 -6.98
C LYS A 36 4.58 21.76 -5.89
N GLU A 37 3.97 22.29 -4.82
CA GLU A 37 4.66 22.93 -3.70
C GLU A 37 4.73 22.02 -2.45
N HIS A 38 4.54 20.71 -2.62
CA HIS A 38 4.54 19.74 -1.54
C HIS A 38 5.58 18.65 -1.77
N GLU A 39 6.23 18.21 -0.69
CA GLU A 39 7.07 17.02 -0.74
C GLU A 39 6.17 15.79 -0.86
N TYR A 40 6.51 14.89 -1.77
CA TYR A 40 5.83 13.61 -1.93
C TYR A 40 6.81 12.51 -2.30
N VAL A 41 6.38 11.27 -2.05
CA VAL A 41 6.98 10.07 -2.62
C VAL A 41 5.88 9.25 -3.30
N THR A 42 6.22 8.57 -4.38
CA THR A 42 5.34 7.66 -5.10
C THR A 42 5.69 6.22 -4.78
N THR A 43 4.65 5.40 -4.67
CA THR A 43 4.79 4.02 -4.23
C THR A 43 3.89 3.12 -5.06
N VAL A 44 4.35 1.89 -5.24
CA VAL A 44 3.56 0.80 -5.83
C VAL A 44 3.49 -0.35 -4.84
N LEU A 45 2.35 -1.04 -4.81
CA LEU A 45 2.13 -2.21 -3.97
C LEU A 45 2.05 -3.47 -4.85
N ILE A 46 2.85 -4.48 -4.50
CA ILE A 46 2.84 -5.79 -5.16
C ILE A 46 2.13 -6.80 -4.25
N ASP A 47 0.97 -7.30 -4.69
CA ASP A 47 0.25 -8.42 -4.04
C ASP A 47 0.84 -9.75 -4.55
N GLU A 48 1.89 -10.20 -3.88
CA GLU A 48 2.52 -11.51 -4.09
C GLU A 48 2.22 -12.51 -2.96
N TYR A 49 1.34 -12.16 -2.02
CA TYR A 49 1.03 -13.02 -0.87
C TYR A 49 0.05 -14.15 -1.20
N ASN A 50 -0.90 -13.89 -2.08
CA ASN A 50 -1.99 -14.83 -2.38
C ASN A 50 -1.74 -15.78 -3.57
N PRO A 51 -1.12 -15.35 -4.69
CA PRO A 51 -0.85 -16.21 -5.83
C PRO A 51 0.02 -17.43 -5.47
N ARG A 52 -0.08 -18.51 -6.25
CA ARG A 52 0.88 -19.62 -6.11
C ARG A 52 2.19 -19.19 -6.75
N LYS A 53 3.32 -19.70 -6.24
CA LYS A 53 4.65 -19.37 -6.78
C LYS A 53 4.78 -19.66 -8.28
N ASP A 54 4.10 -20.70 -8.75
CA ASP A 54 4.14 -21.12 -10.16
C ASP A 54 3.30 -20.20 -11.08
N ASP A 55 2.46 -19.33 -10.51
CA ASP A 55 1.61 -18.37 -11.24
C ASP A 55 2.29 -16.98 -11.32
N MET A 56 3.45 -16.79 -10.68
CA MET A 56 4.14 -15.50 -10.66
C MET A 56 4.77 -15.19 -12.02
N ILE A 57 4.17 -14.25 -12.76
CA ILE A 57 4.64 -13.81 -14.08
C ILE A 57 5.16 -12.38 -14.09
N LEU A 58 4.97 -11.63 -13.00
CA LEU A 58 5.37 -10.22 -12.93
C LEU A 58 6.90 -10.06 -12.97
N ASP A 59 7.42 -9.47 -14.05
CA ASP A 59 8.76 -8.87 -14.05
C ASP A 59 8.67 -7.46 -13.45
N LEU A 60 9.18 -7.31 -12.23
CA LEU A 60 9.14 -6.03 -11.51
C LEU A 60 9.90 -4.92 -12.27
N ASN A 61 11.01 -5.22 -12.93
CA ASN A 61 11.78 -4.19 -13.63
C ASN A 61 11.04 -3.74 -14.89
N GLU A 62 10.45 -4.67 -15.63
CA GLU A 62 9.61 -4.35 -16.79
C GLU A 62 8.40 -3.51 -16.37
N PHE A 63 7.70 -3.91 -15.31
CA PHE A 63 6.56 -3.16 -14.78
C PHE A 63 6.92 -1.72 -14.37
N LEU A 64 8.03 -1.53 -13.64
CA LEU A 64 8.51 -0.21 -13.24
C LEU A 64 8.94 0.64 -14.46
N ASN A 65 9.51 0.00 -15.49
CA ASN A 65 9.87 0.66 -16.73
C ASN A 65 8.62 1.13 -17.50
N GLU A 66 7.59 0.29 -17.60
CA GLU A 66 6.31 0.66 -18.23
C GLU A 66 5.64 1.85 -17.52
N LEU A 67 5.63 1.87 -16.19
CA LEU A 67 5.12 3.03 -15.42
C LEU A 67 5.91 4.31 -15.75
N SER A 68 7.24 4.23 -15.85
CA SER A 68 8.10 5.36 -16.19
C SER A 68 7.88 5.85 -17.62
N LEU A 69 7.75 4.94 -18.59
CA LEU A 69 7.43 5.28 -19.99
C LEU A 69 6.08 5.98 -20.14
N ASN A 70 5.13 5.68 -19.25
CA ASN A 70 3.82 6.34 -19.19
C ASN A 70 3.84 7.62 -18.33
N GLY A 71 5.00 8.04 -17.82
CA GLY A 71 5.19 9.33 -17.16
C GLY A 71 5.04 9.29 -15.63
N ALA A 72 5.20 8.13 -14.99
CA ALA A 72 5.25 8.02 -13.53
C ALA A 72 6.51 7.30 -13.05
N ASN A 73 7.33 8.00 -12.27
CA ASN A 73 8.44 7.39 -11.57
C ASN A 73 7.97 6.79 -10.24
N THR A 74 8.58 5.67 -9.84
CA THR A 74 8.30 5.00 -8.57
C THR A 74 9.48 5.20 -7.63
N ASP A 75 9.25 5.75 -6.44
CA ASP A 75 10.30 5.88 -5.42
C ASP A 75 10.45 4.58 -4.61
N TYR A 76 9.33 3.92 -4.28
CA TYR A 76 9.32 2.71 -3.45
C TYR A 76 8.35 1.64 -3.94
N VAL A 77 8.74 0.38 -3.69
CA VAL A 77 7.93 -0.81 -3.93
C VAL A 77 7.62 -1.47 -2.58
N GLY A 78 6.34 -1.65 -2.27
CA GLY A 78 5.87 -2.46 -1.14
C GLY A 78 5.54 -3.89 -1.56
N PHE A 79 5.83 -4.87 -0.71
CA PHE A 79 5.49 -6.28 -0.95
C PHE A 79 4.55 -6.80 0.13
N GLU A 80 3.41 -7.37 -0.27
CA GLU A 80 2.38 -7.78 0.68
C GLU A 80 2.83 -8.93 1.60
N SER A 81 3.63 -9.91 1.13
CA SER A 81 4.11 -10.97 2.04
C SER A 81 5.06 -10.44 3.12
N GLY A 82 5.81 -9.39 2.82
CA GLY A 82 6.67 -8.72 3.79
C GLY A 82 5.88 -8.13 4.97
N MET A 83 4.60 -7.81 4.77
CA MET A 83 3.73 -7.24 5.80
C MET A 83 3.17 -8.28 6.76
N VAL A 84 3.24 -9.56 6.43
CA VAL A 84 2.78 -10.66 7.29
C VAL A 84 3.46 -10.60 8.65
N GLY A 85 4.78 -10.42 8.65
CA GLY A 85 5.59 -10.34 9.88
C GLY A 85 5.29 -9.14 10.76
N LEU A 86 4.61 -8.12 10.22
CA LEU A 86 4.22 -6.90 10.95
C LEU A 86 2.74 -6.90 11.33
N SER A 87 1.94 -7.80 10.75
CA SER A 87 0.49 -7.81 10.92
C SER A 87 0.07 -8.30 12.30
N ASP A 88 0.91 -9.11 12.95
CA ASP A 88 0.72 -9.49 14.36
C ASP A 88 0.77 -8.27 15.28
N ASP A 89 1.73 -7.36 15.06
CA ASP A 89 1.79 -6.12 15.84
C ASP A 89 0.57 -5.23 15.57
N VAL A 90 0.16 -5.10 14.31
CA VAL A 90 -1.05 -4.34 13.96
C VAL A 90 -2.29 -4.91 14.63
N LEU A 91 -2.43 -6.24 14.71
CA LEU A 91 -3.55 -6.89 15.40
C LEU A 91 -3.65 -6.49 16.88
N LEU A 92 -2.51 -6.35 17.57
CA LEU A 92 -2.49 -5.93 18.97
C LEU A 92 -3.01 -4.51 19.17
N GLU A 93 -2.94 -3.68 18.13
CA GLU A 93 -3.35 -2.28 18.16
C GLU A 93 -4.81 -2.04 17.77
N LEU A 94 -5.51 -3.07 17.27
CA LEU A 94 -6.93 -3.03 16.94
C LEU A 94 -7.80 -3.19 18.20
N ASP A 95 -9.05 -2.71 18.13
CA ASP A 95 -10.06 -3.03 19.13
C ASP A 95 -10.29 -4.54 19.24
N SER A 96 -10.74 -4.98 20.42
CA SER A 96 -10.89 -6.41 20.73
C SER A 96 -11.79 -7.12 19.72
N LYS A 97 -12.92 -6.51 19.34
CA LYS A 97 -13.90 -7.10 18.42
C LYS A 97 -13.32 -7.33 17.03
N THR A 98 -12.59 -6.36 16.50
CA THR A 98 -11.99 -6.41 15.16
C THR A 98 -10.81 -7.38 15.16
N ARG A 99 -9.97 -7.33 16.20
CA ARG A 99 -8.88 -8.28 16.42
C ARG A 99 -9.39 -9.72 16.47
N ASP A 100 -10.42 -10.01 17.26
CA ASP A 100 -10.97 -11.36 17.41
C ASP A 100 -11.53 -11.91 16.10
N LYS A 101 -12.15 -11.05 15.27
CA LYS A 101 -12.61 -11.41 13.93
C LYS A 101 -11.44 -11.84 13.04
N TYR A 102 -10.33 -11.10 13.08
CA TYR A 102 -9.13 -11.44 12.30
C TYR A 102 -8.44 -12.71 12.81
N LEU A 103 -8.28 -12.86 14.12
CA LEU A 103 -7.72 -14.08 14.71
C LEU A 103 -8.54 -15.32 14.34
N LYS A 104 -9.88 -15.21 14.35
CA LYS A 104 -10.75 -16.30 13.89
C LYS A 104 -10.55 -16.60 12.40
N TYR A 105 -10.43 -15.58 11.56
CA TYR A 105 -10.17 -15.75 10.12
C TYR A 105 -8.84 -16.47 9.90
N ILE A 106 -7.75 -15.98 10.50
CA ILE A 106 -6.40 -16.55 10.39
C ILE A 106 -6.39 -18.00 10.86
N LYS A 107 -7.01 -18.29 12.01
CA LYS A 107 -7.14 -19.67 12.52
C LYS A 107 -7.89 -20.59 11.55
N THR A 108 -8.89 -20.07 10.85
CA THR A 108 -9.74 -20.87 9.94
C THR A 108 -9.11 -21.07 8.56
N ARG A 109 -8.42 -20.04 8.05
CA ARG A 109 -7.91 -19.99 6.66
C ARG A 109 -6.40 -20.23 6.56
N GLY A 110 -5.68 -20.15 7.67
CA GLY A 110 -4.21 -20.26 7.70
C GLY A 110 -3.48 -19.11 7.01
N LYS A 111 -4.18 -18.01 6.69
CA LYS A 111 -3.65 -16.83 5.98
C LYS A 111 -4.18 -15.54 6.57
N TYR A 112 -3.40 -14.48 6.43
CA TYR A 112 -3.81 -13.12 6.73
C TYR A 112 -4.78 -12.62 5.63
N PRO A 113 -5.89 -11.96 5.99
CA PRO A 113 -6.76 -11.37 4.98
C PRO A 113 -6.17 -10.08 4.42
N CYS A 114 -6.35 -9.81 3.12
CA CYS A 114 -5.84 -8.62 2.42
C CYS A 114 -6.17 -7.31 3.15
N SER A 115 -7.38 -7.17 3.72
CA SER A 115 -7.74 -5.97 4.49
C SER A 115 -6.83 -5.69 5.70
N LEU A 116 -6.25 -6.73 6.32
CA LEU A 116 -5.30 -6.57 7.42
C LEU A 116 -3.91 -6.20 6.90
N LEU A 117 -3.46 -6.85 5.83
CA LEU A 117 -2.19 -6.53 5.17
C LEU A 117 -2.19 -5.09 4.62
N ALA A 118 -3.26 -4.68 3.94
CA ALA A 118 -3.46 -3.30 3.52
C ALA A 118 -3.56 -2.33 4.72
N THR A 119 -4.14 -2.73 5.86
CA THR A 119 -4.08 -1.91 7.08
C THR A 119 -2.64 -1.71 7.54
N THR A 120 -1.84 -2.78 7.55
CA THR A 120 -0.41 -2.73 7.85
C THR A 120 0.35 -1.82 6.89
N TRP A 121 0.06 -1.90 5.59
CA TRP A 121 0.65 -1.05 4.56
C TRP A 121 0.42 0.45 4.82
N TYR A 122 -0.80 0.82 5.16
CA TYR A 122 -1.16 2.20 5.47
C TYR A 122 -0.40 2.70 6.70
N LEU A 123 -0.32 1.88 7.75
CA LEU A 123 0.40 2.24 8.98
C LEU A 123 1.93 2.33 8.73
N LEU A 124 2.49 1.52 7.84
CA LEU A 124 3.85 1.66 7.36
C LEU A 124 4.08 3.00 6.65
N ARG A 125 3.20 3.39 5.73
CA ARG A 125 3.27 4.67 5.00
C ARG A 125 3.18 5.89 5.91
N PHE A 126 2.50 5.77 7.05
CA PHE A 126 2.50 6.80 8.10
C PHE A 126 3.74 6.77 9.02
N GLY A 127 4.61 5.76 8.90
CA GLY A 127 5.69 5.54 9.85
C GLY A 127 5.17 5.27 11.26
N ALA A 128 3.99 4.66 11.40
CA ALA A 128 3.38 4.37 12.68
C ALA A 128 4.00 3.15 13.38
N LEU A 129 4.78 2.35 12.63
CA LEU A 129 5.37 1.09 13.05
C LEU A 129 6.90 1.22 13.30
N LYS A 130 7.34 2.30 13.94
CA LYS A 130 8.76 2.73 14.03
C LYS A 130 9.73 1.75 14.70
N ASN A 131 9.22 0.81 15.49
CA ASN A 131 10.05 -0.14 16.22
C ASN A 131 10.22 -1.49 15.49
N LEU A 132 9.69 -1.60 14.28
CA LEU A 132 9.73 -2.84 13.51
C LEU A 132 10.91 -2.85 12.55
N ASN A 133 11.49 -4.02 12.34
CA ASN A 133 12.62 -4.21 11.43
C ASN A 133 12.14 -4.19 9.96
N ILE A 134 11.94 -2.98 9.44
CA ILE A 134 11.61 -2.74 8.04
C ILE A 134 12.86 -2.97 7.19
N ASN A 135 12.76 -3.85 6.22
CA ASN A 135 13.84 -4.20 5.28
C ASN A 135 13.30 -4.31 3.85
N ASP A 136 14.19 -4.58 2.90
CA ASP A 136 13.88 -4.62 1.46
C ASP A 136 12.87 -5.69 1.04
N LYS A 137 12.57 -6.68 1.90
CA LYS A 137 11.49 -7.65 1.67
C LYS A 137 10.11 -7.08 1.96
N ILE A 138 10.03 -5.93 2.63
CA ILE A 138 8.79 -5.24 2.96
C ILE A 138 8.65 -4.01 2.09
N ILE A 139 9.71 -3.19 2.04
CA ILE A 139 9.76 -1.94 1.29
C ILE A 139 11.14 -1.83 0.64
N LYS A 140 11.18 -1.80 -0.69
CA LYS A 140 12.39 -1.59 -1.47
C LYS A 140 12.38 -0.18 -2.07
N ALA A 141 13.46 0.57 -1.86
CA ALA A 141 13.68 1.82 -2.59
C ALA A 141 14.14 1.51 -4.03
N VAL A 142 13.59 2.19 -5.03
CA VAL A 142 13.98 2.01 -6.44
C VAL A 142 15.32 2.70 -6.72
N GLU A 143 15.60 3.81 -6.04
CA GLU A 143 16.89 4.50 -6.02
C GLU A 143 17.55 4.41 -4.63
N ASN A 144 18.77 4.96 -4.47
CA ASN A 144 19.49 5.05 -3.18
C ASN A 144 18.84 6.04 -2.18
N MET A 145 17.50 6.03 -2.06
CA MET A 145 16.73 6.79 -1.10
C MET A 145 16.54 5.98 0.19
N GLY A 146 17.10 6.46 1.31
CA GLY A 146 16.93 5.78 2.60
C GLY A 146 15.46 5.65 3.05
N ILE A 147 15.15 4.57 3.78
CA ILE A 147 13.79 4.19 4.23
C ILE A 147 13.10 5.27 5.08
N ASN A 148 13.84 6.10 5.81
CA ASN A 148 13.26 7.21 6.58
C ASN A 148 12.56 8.28 5.70
N LYS A 149 12.82 8.29 4.39
CA LYS A 149 12.09 9.12 3.42
C LYS A 149 10.78 8.49 2.92
N PHE A 150 10.46 7.25 3.27
CA PHE A 150 9.22 6.60 2.86
C PHE A 150 7.98 7.16 3.57
N SER A 151 8.06 7.41 4.89
CA SER A 151 6.88 7.79 5.67
C SER A 151 6.41 9.22 5.40
N ALA A 152 5.09 9.46 5.53
CA ALA A 152 4.44 10.73 5.24
C ALA A 152 3.37 11.13 6.27
N GLU A 153 2.97 12.40 6.26
CA GLU A 153 1.92 12.96 7.13
C GLU A 153 0.52 12.75 6.56
N LYS A 154 0.42 12.76 5.22
CA LYS A 154 -0.76 12.46 4.45
C LYS A 154 -0.48 11.36 3.45
N ILE A 155 -1.50 10.59 3.15
CA ILE A 155 -1.40 9.53 2.17
C ILE A 155 -2.53 9.64 1.16
N ILE A 156 -2.21 9.37 -0.09
CA ILE A 156 -3.16 9.31 -1.19
C ILE A 156 -3.05 7.90 -1.77
N THR A 157 -4.17 7.23 -1.99
CA THR A 157 -4.19 5.93 -2.68
C THR A 157 -5.11 6.06 -3.89
N ILE A 158 -4.53 5.88 -5.07
CA ILE A 158 -5.22 5.86 -6.36
C ILE A 158 -5.38 4.39 -6.72
N ILE A 159 -6.62 3.90 -6.81
CA ILE A 159 -6.87 2.46 -6.90
C ILE A 159 -8.18 2.17 -7.65
N PRO A 160 -8.29 1.05 -8.41
CA PRO A 160 -9.52 0.70 -9.09
C PRO A 160 -10.71 0.46 -8.14
N ASN A 161 -11.92 0.70 -8.63
CA ASN A 161 -13.17 0.57 -7.88
C ASN A 161 -13.39 -0.86 -7.31
N LYS A 162 -12.81 -1.88 -7.93
CA LYS A 162 -12.88 -3.29 -7.45
C LYS A 162 -12.32 -3.45 -6.03
N TYR A 163 -11.40 -2.57 -5.59
CA TYR A 163 -10.78 -2.61 -4.26
C TYR A 163 -11.53 -1.80 -3.20
N LYS A 164 -12.56 -1.03 -3.58
CA LYS A 164 -13.26 -0.09 -2.68
C LYS A 164 -13.69 -0.69 -1.35
N ARG A 165 -14.24 -1.92 -1.38
CA ARG A 165 -14.68 -2.62 -0.16
C ARG A 165 -13.52 -2.95 0.79
N VAL A 166 -12.35 -3.30 0.24
CA VAL A 166 -11.14 -3.58 1.02
C VAL A 166 -10.66 -2.28 1.65
N GLU A 167 -10.54 -1.21 0.86
CA GLU A 167 -10.11 0.10 1.35
C GLU A 167 -11.03 0.68 2.43
N GLU A 168 -12.35 0.60 2.26
CA GLU A 168 -13.31 1.00 3.30
C GLU A 168 -13.11 0.21 4.61
N THR A 169 -12.74 -1.07 4.50
CA THR A 169 -12.39 -1.91 5.67
C THR A 169 -11.08 -1.46 6.30
N VAL A 170 -10.06 -1.10 5.50
CA VAL A 170 -8.79 -0.55 5.98
C VAL A 170 -9.03 0.72 6.80
N ILE A 171 -9.80 1.68 6.26
CA ILE A 171 -10.12 2.91 6.99
C ILE A 171 -10.84 2.61 8.31
N LYS A 172 -11.78 1.66 8.29
CA LYS A 172 -12.48 1.23 9.51
C LYS A 172 -11.52 0.63 10.53
N ASN A 173 -10.59 -0.22 10.12
CA ASN A 173 -9.60 -0.80 11.02
C ASN A 173 -8.72 0.27 11.66
N ILE A 174 -8.22 1.22 10.86
CA ILE A 174 -7.39 2.33 11.37
C ILE A 174 -8.20 3.15 12.38
N ARG A 175 -9.47 3.48 12.10
CA ARG A 175 -10.37 4.17 13.05
C ARG A 175 -10.60 3.39 14.35
N ASN A 176 -10.62 2.07 14.26
CA ASN A 176 -10.80 1.15 15.38
C ASN A 176 -9.47 0.70 16.02
N SER A 177 -8.41 1.50 15.89
CA SER A 177 -7.09 1.22 16.46
C SER A 177 -6.58 2.39 17.29
N LYS A 178 -5.43 2.24 17.96
CA LYS A 178 -4.74 3.38 18.60
C LYS A 178 -4.37 4.51 17.62
N PHE A 179 -4.35 4.20 16.31
CA PHE A 179 -3.99 5.13 15.24
C PHE A 179 -5.19 5.85 14.61
N SER A 180 -6.35 5.85 15.27
CA SER A 180 -7.60 6.42 14.74
C SER A 180 -7.49 7.83 14.17
N LYS A 181 -6.62 8.68 14.75
CA LYS A 181 -6.35 10.05 14.28
C LYS A 181 -5.72 10.11 12.89
N LEU A 182 -5.02 9.07 12.43
CA LEU A 182 -4.42 9.02 11.10
C LEU A 182 -5.46 8.87 10.00
N ALA A 183 -6.63 8.31 10.30
CA ALA A 183 -7.67 8.08 9.29
C ALA A 183 -8.16 9.35 8.56
N LYS A 184 -8.01 10.52 9.19
CA LYS A 184 -8.37 11.82 8.57
C LYS A 184 -7.35 12.32 7.54
N ASN A 185 -6.15 11.73 7.53
CA ASN A 185 -5.05 12.09 6.64
C ASN A 185 -4.94 11.15 5.44
N ILE A 186 -5.97 10.33 5.23
CA ILE A 186 -6.07 9.36 4.14
C ILE A 186 -7.02 9.92 3.09
N GLU A 187 -6.57 9.94 1.85
CA GLU A 187 -7.38 10.23 0.68
C GLU A 187 -7.42 9.01 -0.23
N LEU A 188 -8.63 8.57 -0.58
CA LEU A 188 -8.85 7.46 -1.50
C LEU A 188 -9.43 8.01 -2.79
N ILE A 189 -8.79 7.70 -3.91
CA ILE A 189 -9.23 8.12 -5.25
C ILE A 189 -9.50 6.84 -6.03
N PHE A 190 -10.80 6.58 -6.25
CA PHE A 190 -11.23 5.41 -6.99
C PHE A 190 -11.45 5.74 -8.47
N TYR A 191 -11.04 4.82 -9.34
CA TYR A 191 -11.24 4.89 -10.79
C TYR A 191 -11.77 3.55 -11.34
N ASN A 192 -12.04 3.45 -12.64
CA ASN A 192 -12.79 2.32 -13.21
C ASN A 192 -11.91 1.19 -13.72
#